data_AF-A0A2V1CZT4-F1
#
_entry.id   AF-A0A2V1CZT4-F1
#
_cell.length_a   1.000
_cell.length_b   1.000
_cell.length_c   1.000
_cell.angle_alpha   90.00
_cell.angle_beta   90.00
_cell.angle_gamma   90.00
#
_symmetry.space_group_name_H-M   'P 1'
#
loop_
_entity.id
_entity.type
_entity.pdbx_description
1 polymer ?
#
loop_
_entity_poly.entity_id
_entity_poly.type
_entity_poly.pdbx_seq_one_letter_code
_entity_poly.pdbx_strand_id
1 'polypeptide(L)'
;TWQISFEHIRETRPSAAGLLSLMSFFDRQGIPEELLRARARAQPEEEPAQQEQHERDSKQQTWEEEDSASHFEMHRLVQLATRKWLQLHDELEQWKQNFVSNLCAAFPTGNHENWAVCQRLFAHAKSAAEQRPEREVSLRDWASLLYKAAWYALLIGNWAEAGAMSLQSTKTRRKILGVDHEDTLWHTVAELTNMPREVV
;
A
#
# COMPACT_ATOMS: atom_id res chain seq x y z
N THR A 1 5.22 26.97 13.44
CA THR A 1 4.86 26.37 12.12
C THR A 1 4.63 24.88 12.30
N TRP A 2 4.06 24.16 11.32
CA TRP A 2 3.88 22.70 11.42
C TRP A 2 5.17 21.96 11.77
N GLN A 3 6.33 22.42 11.26
CA GLN A 3 7.63 21.83 11.56
C GLN A 3 7.92 21.83 13.08
N ILE A 4 7.72 22.95 13.77
CA ILE A 4 7.94 23.05 15.23
C ILE A 4 6.97 22.11 15.98
N SER A 5 5.71 22.05 15.55
CA SER A 5 4.71 21.16 16.16
C SER A 5 5.07 19.69 15.95
N PHE A 6 5.51 19.32 14.75
CA PHE A 6 5.88 17.95 14.42
C PHE A 6 7.15 17.50 15.14
N GLU A 7 8.16 18.37 15.25
CA GLU A 7 9.36 18.14 16.06
C GLU A 7 8.97 17.88 17.52
N HIS A 8 8.13 18.75 18.10
CA HIS A 8 7.67 18.59 19.47
C HIS A 8 6.88 17.29 19.68
N ILE A 9 6.03 16.89 18.72
CA ILE A 9 5.33 15.59 18.77
C ILE A 9 6.33 14.45 18.72
N ARG A 10 7.36 14.53 17.88
CA ARG A 10 8.39 13.50 17.77
C ARG A 10 9.21 13.36 19.05
N GLU A 11 9.54 14.47 19.71
CA GLU A 11 10.25 14.47 21.00
C GLU A 11 9.39 13.93 22.15
N THR A 12 8.11 14.33 22.22
CA THR A 12 7.23 13.96 23.35
C THR A 12 6.54 12.62 23.17
N ARG A 13 6.22 12.24 21.93
CA ARG A 13 5.46 11.04 21.55
C ARG A 13 5.94 10.49 20.21
N PRO A 14 7.10 9.80 20.16
CA PRO A 14 7.68 9.27 18.92
C PRO A 14 6.72 8.37 18.12
N SER A 15 5.90 7.57 18.80
CA SER A 15 4.89 6.69 18.18
C SER A 15 3.83 7.48 17.41
N ALA A 16 3.38 8.62 17.95
CA ALA A 16 2.42 9.50 17.29
C ALA A 16 3.04 10.16 16.04
N ALA A 17 4.31 10.59 16.12
CA ALA A 17 5.03 11.09 14.95
C ALA A 17 5.19 10.01 13.86
N GLY A 18 5.45 8.76 14.26
CA GLY A 18 5.50 7.63 13.34
C GLY A 18 4.16 7.34 12.65
N LEU A 19 3.06 7.37 13.40
CA LEU A 19 1.70 7.25 12.85
C LEU A 19 1.41 8.37 11.84
N LEU A 20 1.66 9.63 12.21
CA LEU A 20 1.46 10.77 11.32
C LEU A 20 2.32 10.67 10.04
N SER A 21 3.57 10.21 10.19
CA SER A 21 4.47 9.98 9.06
C SER A 21 3.91 8.97 8.09
N LEU A 22 3.43 7.83 8.59
CA LEU A 22 2.84 6.77 7.78
C LEU A 22 1.51 7.21 7.13
N MET A 23 0.60 7.80 7.90
CA MET A 23 -0.69 8.33 7.43
C MET A 23 -0.53 9.36 6.32
N SER A 24 0.59 10.08 6.30
CA SER A 24 0.85 11.11 5.30
C SER A 24 0.93 10.58 3.86
N PHE A 25 1.08 9.26 3.65
CA PHE A 25 1.17 8.65 2.32
C PHE A 25 -0.17 8.09 1.80
N PHE A 26 -1.15 7.87 2.67
CA PHE A 26 -2.47 7.38 2.29
C PHE A 26 -3.31 8.48 1.63
N ASP A 27 -4.41 8.09 0.96
CA ASP A 27 -5.51 9.03 0.72
C ASP A 27 -5.91 9.76 2.02
N ARG A 28 -6.34 11.02 1.89
CA ARG A 28 -6.66 11.89 3.02
C ARG A 28 -7.86 11.41 3.86
N GLN A 29 -8.72 10.56 3.29
CA GLN A 29 -9.93 10.06 3.95
C GLN A 29 -9.94 8.54 4.02
N GLY A 30 -10.65 8.00 5.01
CA GLY A 30 -10.90 6.56 5.11
C GLY A 30 -9.65 5.73 5.43
N ILE A 31 -8.61 6.30 6.05
CA ILE A 31 -7.36 5.60 6.37
C ILE A 31 -7.66 4.49 7.39
N PRO A 32 -7.56 3.20 7.02
CA PRO A 32 -7.94 2.12 7.91
C PRO A 32 -6.89 1.90 9.01
N GLU A 33 -7.36 1.76 10.25
CA GLU A 33 -6.49 1.55 11.40
C GLU A 33 -5.57 0.32 11.25
N GLU A 34 -6.07 -0.75 10.63
CA GLU A 34 -5.31 -1.99 10.42
C GLU A 34 -4.03 -1.78 9.61
N LEU A 35 -4.01 -0.80 8.68
CA LEU A 35 -2.83 -0.48 7.87
C LEU A 35 -1.77 0.29 8.65
N LEU A 36 -2.16 0.91 9.77
CA LEU A 36 -1.27 1.66 10.64
C LEU A 36 -0.65 0.78 11.72
N ARG A 37 -1.38 -0.25 12.19
CA ARG A 37 -0.90 -1.19 13.23
C ARG A 37 0.20 -2.14 12.78
N ALA A 38 0.31 -2.44 11.48
CA ALA A 38 1.37 -3.30 10.93
C ALA A 38 2.79 -2.83 11.30
N ARG A 39 3.00 -1.52 11.55
CA ARG A 39 4.27 -0.97 12.02
C ARG A 39 4.54 -1.20 13.51
N ALA A 40 3.52 -1.21 14.37
CA ALA A 40 3.71 -1.36 15.82
C ALA A 40 4.40 -2.69 16.18
N ARG A 41 4.13 -3.75 15.39
CA ARG A 41 4.75 -5.07 15.57
C ARG A 41 6.18 -5.20 15.03
N ALA A 42 6.63 -4.26 14.18
CA ALA A 42 7.93 -4.28 13.52
C ALA A 42 8.95 -3.31 14.13
N GLN A 43 8.58 -2.57 15.18
CA GLN A 43 9.53 -1.93 16.06
C GLN A 43 9.93 -2.97 17.11
N PRO A 44 11.21 -3.32 17.28
CA PRO A 44 11.62 -4.15 18.39
C PRO A 44 11.47 -3.31 19.65
N GLU A 45 10.35 -3.49 20.36
CA GLU A 45 10.42 -3.40 21.82
C GLU A 45 11.33 -4.55 22.25
N GLU A 46 12.56 -4.21 22.62
CA GLU A 46 13.49 -5.17 23.23
C GLU A 46 12.90 -5.68 24.54
N GLU A 47 12.66 -7.00 24.63
CA GLU A 47 12.88 -7.90 25.79
C GLU A 47 12.32 -9.31 25.48
N PRO A 48 12.82 -10.39 26.14
CA PRO A 48 13.47 -11.48 25.41
C PRO A 48 12.62 -12.71 25.08
N ALA A 49 13.20 -13.48 24.17
CA ALA A 49 12.85 -14.80 23.68
C ALA A 49 12.21 -15.75 24.70
N GLN A 50 11.06 -16.32 24.32
CA GLN A 50 10.75 -17.71 24.60
C GLN A 50 10.32 -18.37 23.29
N GLN A 51 11.19 -19.28 22.83
CA GLN A 51 10.90 -20.24 21.79
C GLN A 51 9.84 -21.20 22.31
N GLU A 52 8.67 -21.24 21.67
CA GLU A 52 7.86 -22.44 21.65
C GLU A 52 7.45 -22.74 20.22
N GLN A 53 7.93 -23.90 19.76
CA GLN A 53 7.53 -24.55 18.53
C GLN A 53 6.08 -24.99 18.69
N HIS A 54 5.16 -24.48 17.89
CA HIS A 54 3.91 -25.18 17.63
C HIS A 54 3.40 -24.94 16.21
N GLU A 55 2.71 -25.97 15.74
CA GLU A 55 2.51 -26.35 14.36
C GLU A 55 1.65 -25.36 13.57
N ARG A 56 1.92 -25.37 12.26
CA ARG A 56 1.05 -24.79 11.23
C ARG A 56 -0.36 -25.34 11.39
N ASP A 57 -1.28 -24.47 11.76
CA ASP A 57 -2.69 -24.69 11.46
C ASP A 57 -3.21 -23.47 10.68
N SER A 58 -3.40 -23.70 9.39
CA SER A 58 -3.94 -22.76 8.41
C SER A 58 -5.41 -22.50 8.72
N LYS A 59 -5.70 -21.75 9.78
CA LYS A 59 -7.04 -21.25 10.03
C LYS A 59 -7.23 -19.99 9.19
N GLN A 60 -7.90 -20.19 8.04
CA GLN A 60 -8.72 -19.16 7.41
C GLN A 60 -9.54 -18.49 8.52
N GLN A 61 -9.12 -17.31 8.93
CA GLN A 61 -9.95 -16.45 9.76
C GLN A 61 -11.10 -15.97 8.86
N THR A 62 -12.22 -16.67 9.01
CA THR A 62 -13.54 -16.17 8.65
C THR A 62 -13.72 -14.80 9.29
N TRP A 63 -13.75 -13.77 8.46
CA TRP A 63 -14.04 -12.41 8.88
C TRP A 63 -15.53 -12.35 9.22
N GLU A 64 -15.86 -12.51 10.49
CA GLU A 64 -17.15 -12.05 10.99
C GLU A 64 -17.15 -10.52 10.91
N GLU A 65 -18.15 -9.99 10.20
CA GLU A 65 -18.37 -8.56 9.96
C GLU A 65 -18.63 -7.84 11.30
N GLU A 66 -17.57 -7.29 11.92
CA GLU A 66 -17.72 -6.23 12.92
C GLU A 66 -17.72 -4.86 12.21
N ASP A 67 -18.93 -4.32 12.09
CA ASP A 67 -19.36 -3.08 11.44
C ASP A 67 -18.87 -1.80 12.15
N SER A 68 -17.57 -1.66 12.34
CA SER A 68 -16.90 -0.41 12.72
C SER A 68 -15.39 -0.54 12.55
N ALA A 69 -14.92 -0.77 11.33
CA ALA A 69 -13.51 -0.54 11.05
C ALA A 69 -13.23 0.96 11.30
N SER A 70 -12.50 1.26 12.38
CA SER A 70 -12.09 2.62 12.71
C SER A 70 -11.26 3.19 11.57
N HIS A 71 -11.63 4.38 11.11
CA HIS A 71 -10.96 5.07 10.02
C HIS A 71 -10.47 6.42 10.48
N PHE A 72 -9.30 6.81 9.98
CA PHE A 72 -8.71 8.10 10.24
C PHE A 72 -8.79 8.99 9.01
N GLU A 73 -8.67 10.28 9.25
CA GLU A 73 -8.50 11.29 8.21
C GLU A 73 -7.25 12.11 8.50
N MET A 74 -6.59 12.59 7.45
CA MET A 74 -5.50 13.54 7.58
C MET A 74 -5.69 14.68 6.59
N HIS A 75 -5.70 15.91 7.11
CA HIS A 75 -5.83 17.09 6.26
C HIS A 75 -4.68 17.18 5.25
N ARG A 76 -4.99 17.54 3.99
CA ARG A 76 -4.01 17.57 2.88
C ARG A 76 -2.77 18.43 3.19
N LEU A 77 -2.96 19.58 3.85
CA LEU A 77 -1.84 20.44 4.25
C LEU A 77 -0.93 19.75 5.29
N VAL A 78 -1.50 18.97 6.21
CA VAL A 78 -0.74 18.22 7.20
C VAL A 78 0.05 17.10 6.53
N GLN A 79 -0.54 16.37 5.57
CA GLN A 79 0.17 15.37 4.78
C GLN A 79 1.37 15.98 4.04
N LEU A 80 1.14 17.09 3.32
CA LEU A 80 2.18 17.78 2.55
C LEU A 80 3.31 18.29 3.45
N ALA A 81 2.96 18.93 4.57
CA ALA A 81 3.95 19.47 5.49
C ALA A 81 4.75 18.37 6.20
N THR A 82 4.10 17.25 6.54
CA THR A 82 4.76 16.05 7.11
C THR A 82 5.71 15.42 6.11
N ARG A 83 5.27 15.15 4.88
CA ARG A 83 6.16 14.60 3.83
C ARG A 83 7.32 15.54 3.53
N LYS A 84 7.10 16.86 3.52
CA LYS A 84 8.18 17.83 3.34
C LYS A 84 9.19 17.79 4.49
N TRP A 85 8.72 17.65 5.73
CA TRP A 85 9.58 17.48 6.89
C TRP A 85 10.41 16.18 6.78
N LEU A 86 9.78 15.05 6.45
CA LEU A 86 10.47 13.76 6.25
C LEU A 86 11.52 13.81 5.13
N GLN A 87 11.23 14.56 4.05
CA GLN A 87 12.18 14.74 2.96
C GLN A 87 13.45 15.49 3.41
N LEU A 88 13.29 16.51 4.26
CA LEU A 88 14.42 17.29 4.77
C LEU A 88 15.29 16.51 5.77
N HIS A 89 14.79 15.41 6.30
CA HIS A 89 15.49 14.54 7.25
C HIS A 89 15.87 13.18 6.64
N ASP A 90 15.78 13.03 5.31
CA ASP A 90 16.12 11.80 4.58
C ASP A 90 15.31 10.54 5.00
N GLU A 91 14.16 10.73 5.65
CA GLU A 91 13.29 9.65 6.13
C GLU A 91 12.13 9.34 5.16
N LEU A 92 11.86 10.20 4.18
CA LEU A 92 10.71 10.11 3.27
C LEU A 92 10.61 8.73 2.59
N GLU A 93 11.73 8.23 2.08
CA GLU A 93 11.76 6.99 1.31
C GLU A 93 11.49 5.78 2.21
N GLN A 94 11.98 5.77 3.45
CA GLN A 94 11.68 4.70 4.41
C GLN A 94 10.17 4.62 4.72
N TRP A 95 9.52 5.76 4.94
CA TRP A 95 8.08 5.79 5.21
C TRP A 95 7.23 5.39 4.00
N LYS A 96 7.66 5.77 2.79
CA LYS A 96 7.03 5.35 1.54
C LYS A 96 7.06 3.82 1.37
N GLN A 97 8.18 3.18 1.73
CA GLN A 97 8.32 1.72 1.68
C GLN A 97 7.37 1.04 2.66
N ASN A 98 7.28 1.55 3.89
CA ASN A 98 6.35 1.03 4.90
C ASN A 98 4.90 1.13 4.43
N PHE A 99 4.52 2.29 3.88
CA PHE A 99 3.20 2.53 3.32
C PHE A 99 2.85 1.51 2.23
N VAL A 100 3.73 1.34 1.24
CA VAL A 100 3.52 0.40 0.14
C VAL A 100 3.44 -1.04 0.63
N SER A 101 4.33 -1.45 1.52
CA SER A 101 4.35 -2.81 2.08
C SER A 101 3.04 -3.12 2.81
N ASN A 102 2.60 -2.22 3.70
CA ASN A 102 1.37 -2.40 4.47
C ASN A 102 0.15 -2.48 3.55
N LEU A 103 0.07 -1.58 2.57
CA LEU A 103 -1.04 -1.54 1.64
C LEU A 103 -1.04 -2.76 0.70
N CYS A 104 0.12 -3.19 0.19
CA CYS A 104 0.24 -4.38 -0.66
C CYS A 104 -0.19 -5.67 0.06
N ALA A 105 0.17 -5.80 1.34
CA ALA A 105 -0.19 -6.95 2.16
C ALA A 105 -1.70 -7.01 2.43
N ALA A 106 -2.34 -5.86 2.65
CA ALA A 106 -3.77 -5.78 2.91
C ALA A 106 -4.63 -5.80 1.64
N PHE A 107 -4.10 -5.37 0.49
CA PHE A 107 -4.85 -5.35 -0.75
C PHE A 107 -4.96 -6.78 -1.31
N PRO A 108 -6.16 -7.34 -1.43
CA PRO A 108 -6.34 -8.73 -1.84
C PRO A 108 -6.19 -8.89 -3.37
N THR A 109 -5.94 -10.13 -3.81
CA THR A 109 -6.12 -10.49 -5.22
C THR A 109 -7.62 -10.55 -5.52
N GLY A 110 -8.05 -9.84 -6.57
CA GLY A 110 -9.45 -9.51 -6.85
C GLY A 110 -10.34 -10.71 -7.20
N ASN A 111 -10.78 -11.45 -6.18
CA ASN A 111 -11.92 -12.36 -6.24
C ASN A 111 -13.18 -11.65 -5.72
N HIS A 112 -14.38 -12.12 -6.10
CA HIS A 112 -15.65 -11.51 -5.70
C HIS A 112 -15.82 -11.37 -4.18
N GLU A 113 -15.30 -12.33 -3.40
CA GLU A 113 -15.34 -12.32 -1.93
C GLU A 113 -14.58 -11.14 -1.31
N ASN A 114 -13.64 -10.54 -2.04
CA ASN A 114 -12.74 -9.51 -1.53
C ASN A 114 -13.11 -8.09 -2.02
N TRP A 115 -14.26 -7.93 -2.68
CA TRP A 115 -14.61 -6.71 -3.42
C TRP A 115 -14.77 -5.48 -2.51
N ALA A 116 -15.40 -5.65 -1.35
CA ALA A 116 -15.57 -4.59 -0.36
C ALA A 116 -14.22 -4.06 0.15
N VAL A 117 -13.24 -4.95 0.36
CA VAL A 117 -11.88 -4.57 0.78
C VAL A 117 -11.17 -3.82 -0.34
N CYS A 118 -11.24 -4.31 -1.58
CA CYS A 118 -10.67 -3.61 -2.73
C CYS A 118 -11.25 -2.20 -2.88
N GLN A 119 -12.57 -2.06 -2.78
CA GLN A 119 -13.26 -0.76 -2.87
C GLN A 119 -12.76 0.22 -1.82
N ARG A 120 -12.72 -0.22 -0.56
CA ARG A 120 -12.25 0.60 0.57
C ARG A 120 -10.79 1.02 0.41
N LEU A 121 -9.94 0.15 -0.13
CA LEU A 121 -8.51 0.42 -0.27
C LEU A 121 -8.11 1.13 -1.57
N PHE A 122 -9.01 1.22 -2.54
CA PHE A 122 -8.66 1.68 -3.89
C PHE A 122 -8.14 3.12 -3.94
N ALA A 123 -8.72 4.04 -3.14
CA ALA A 123 -8.24 5.42 -3.06
C ALA A 123 -6.78 5.50 -2.57
N HIS A 124 -6.39 4.63 -1.63
CA HIS A 124 -5.01 4.53 -1.16
C HIS A 124 -4.09 3.91 -2.22
N ALA A 125 -4.57 2.95 -3.01
CA ALA A 125 -3.81 2.40 -4.13
C ALA A 125 -3.53 3.46 -5.21
N LYS A 126 -4.49 4.35 -5.48
CA LYS A 126 -4.28 5.53 -6.33
C LYS A 126 -3.20 6.45 -5.76
N SER A 127 -3.25 6.75 -4.46
CA SER A 127 -2.20 7.51 -3.77
C SER A 127 -0.82 6.84 -3.91
N ALA A 128 -0.75 5.51 -3.88
CA ALA A 128 0.48 4.76 -4.09
C ALA A 128 1.01 4.85 -5.53
N ALA A 129 0.15 4.88 -6.53
CA ALA A 129 0.53 5.01 -7.94
C ALA A 129 1.32 6.32 -8.23
N GLU A 130 1.02 7.38 -7.48
CA GLU A 130 1.71 8.68 -7.55
C GLU A 130 3.03 8.71 -6.77
N GLN A 131 3.24 7.75 -5.86
CA GLN A 131 4.33 7.76 -4.88
C GLN A 131 5.22 6.53 -5.05
N ARG A 132 5.86 6.42 -6.21
CA ARG A 132 6.78 5.31 -6.53
C ARG A 132 7.98 5.25 -5.56
N PRO A 133 8.27 4.09 -4.95
CA PRO A 133 9.51 3.85 -4.19
C PRO A 133 10.76 3.76 -5.05
N GLU A 134 11.91 3.96 -4.44
CA GLU A 134 13.22 3.91 -5.11
C GLU A 134 13.90 2.54 -4.93
N ARG A 135 13.71 1.89 -3.78
CA ARG A 135 14.34 0.59 -3.49
C ARG A 135 13.65 -0.57 -4.22
N GLU A 136 14.47 -1.50 -4.73
CA GLU A 136 14.02 -2.65 -5.52
C GLU A 136 13.02 -3.55 -4.78
N VAL A 137 13.29 -3.88 -3.51
CA VAL A 137 12.41 -4.71 -2.67
C VAL A 137 11.00 -4.11 -2.62
N SER A 138 10.90 -2.80 -2.40
CA SER A 138 9.62 -2.10 -2.32
C SER A 138 8.99 -1.83 -3.69
N LEU A 139 9.78 -1.81 -4.77
CA LEU A 139 9.25 -1.76 -6.13
C LEU A 139 8.50 -3.05 -6.50
N ARG A 140 8.90 -4.21 -5.96
CA ARG A 140 8.17 -5.48 -6.15
C ARG A 140 6.79 -5.43 -5.49
N ASP A 141 6.71 -4.94 -4.25
CA ASP A 141 5.43 -4.77 -3.55
C ASP A 141 4.57 -3.70 -4.22
N TRP A 142 5.19 -2.59 -4.63
CA TRP A 142 4.50 -1.52 -5.36
C TRP A 142 3.89 -2.02 -6.67
N ALA A 143 4.65 -2.77 -7.48
CA ALA A 143 4.14 -3.34 -8.72
C ALA A 143 3.03 -4.37 -8.45
N SER A 144 3.16 -5.18 -7.40
CA SER A 144 2.13 -6.13 -6.98
C SER A 144 0.83 -5.43 -6.56
N LEU A 145 0.94 -4.37 -5.77
CA LEU A 145 -0.19 -3.53 -5.37
C LEU A 145 -0.89 -2.94 -6.60
N LEU A 146 -0.15 -2.31 -7.51
CA LEU A 146 -0.73 -1.69 -8.71
C LEU A 146 -1.39 -2.72 -9.62
N TYR A 147 -0.83 -3.92 -9.74
CA TYR A 147 -1.48 -4.99 -10.48
C TYR A 147 -2.83 -5.39 -9.88
N LYS A 148 -2.89 -5.61 -8.56
CA LYS A 148 -4.15 -5.95 -7.86
C LYS A 148 -5.18 -4.82 -8.00
N ALA A 149 -4.74 -3.57 -7.86
CA ALA A 149 -5.60 -2.40 -8.02
C ALA A 149 -6.08 -2.21 -9.46
N ALA A 150 -5.23 -2.49 -10.46
CA ALA A 150 -5.60 -2.47 -11.87
C ALA A 150 -6.70 -3.50 -12.18
N TRP A 151 -6.57 -4.71 -11.62
CA TRP A 151 -7.61 -5.75 -11.73
C TRP A 151 -8.93 -5.30 -11.13
N TYR A 152 -8.92 -4.71 -9.93
CA TYR A 152 -10.13 -4.17 -9.35
C TYR A 152 -10.73 -3.03 -10.21
N ALA A 153 -9.90 -2.11 -10.70
CA ALA A 153 -10.33 -1.03 -11.59
C ALA A 153 -10.99 -1.55 -12.87
N LEU A 154 -10.43 -2.63 -13.45
CA LEU A 154 -11.00 -3.34 -14.60
C LEU A 154 -12.40 -3.87 -14.29
N LEU A 155 -12.57 -4.52 -13.12
CA LEU A 155 -13.84 -5.11 -12.70
C LEU A 155 -14.96 -4.07 -12.51
N ILE A 156 -14.63 -2.86 -12.05
CA ILE A 156 -15.61 -1.76 -11.88
C ILE A 156 -15.76 -0.89 -13.15
N GLY A 157 -15.14 -1.27 -14.27
CA GLY A 157 -15.22 -0.55 -15.55
C GLY A 157 -14.42 0.76 -15.59
N ASN A 158 -13.47 0.96 -14.67
CA ASN A 158 -12.58 2.12 -14.67
C ASN A 158 -11.31 1.84 -15.50
N TRP A 159 -11.49 1.85 -16.82
CA TRP A 159 -10.45 1.51 -17.80
C TRP A 159 -9.21 2.42 -17.71
N ALA A 160 -9.40 3.71 -17.39
CA ALA A 160 -8.30 4.67 -17.30
C ALA A 160 -7.32 4.32 -16.18
N GLU A 161 -7.84 4.09 -14.96
CA GLU A 161 -7.00 3.68 -13.82
C GLU A 161 -6.43 2.27 -14.03
N ALA A 162 -7.23 1.35 -14.59
CA ALA A 162 -6.79 -0.02 -14.88
C ALA A 162 -5.57 -0.02 -15.82
N GLY A 163 -5.65 0.69 -16.94
CA GLY A 163 -4.55 0.79 -17.90
C GLY A 163 -3.31 1.47 -17.31
N ALA A 164 -3.48 2.57 -16.58
CA ALA A 164 -2.36 3.30 -15.98
C ALA A 164 -1.60 2.45 -14.94
N MET A 165 -2.33 1.82 -14.01
CA MET A 165 -1.75 1.00 -12.95
C MET A 165 -1.11 -0.28 -13.50
N SER A 166 -1.75 -0.95 -14.46
CA SER A 166 -1.19 -2.15 -15.09
C SER A 166 0.11 -1.82 -15.83
N LEU A 167 0.13 -0.72 -16.59
CA LEU A 167 1.32 -0.27 -17.30
C LEU A 167 2.49 0.04 -16.35
N GLN A 168 2.22 0.71 -15.23
CA GLN A 168 3.24 0.98 -14.21
C GLN A 168 3.79 -0.29 -13.56
N SER A 169 2.91 -1.25 -13.25
CA SER A 169 3.29 -2.56 -12.71
C SER A 169 4.19 -3.33 -13.69
N THR A 170 3.72 -3.55 -14.91
CA THR A 170 4.42 -4.34 -15.93
C THR A 170 5.76 -3.73 -16.30
N LYS A 171 5.85 -2.39 -16.46
CA LYS A 171 7.12 -1.69 -16.69
C LYS A 171 8.12 -1.89 -15.55
N THR A 172 7.63 -1.96 -14.31
CA THR A 172 8.50 -2.11 -13.14
C THR A 172 8.96 -3.55 -12.98
N ARG A 173 8.06 -4.53 -13.13
CA ARG A 173 8.40 -5.96 -13.11
C ARG A 173 9.42 -6.31 -14.18
N ARG A 174 9.25 -5.81 -15.41
CA ARG A 174 10.21 -6.02 -16.50
C ARG A 174 11.61 -5.51 -16.18
N LYS A 175 11.72 -4.38 -15.46
CA LYS A 175 13.01 -3.81 -15.04
C LYS A 175 13.69 -4.64 -13.95
N ILE A 176 12.92 -5.25 -13.05
CA ILE A 176 13.44 -5.99 -11.89
C ILE A 176 13.74 -7.44 -12.25
N LEU A 177 12.82 -8.12 -12.94
CA LEU A 177 12.87 -9.56 -13.18
C LEU A 177 13.49 -9.92 -14.54
N GLY A 178 13.73 -8.94 -15.41
CA GLY A 178 14.07 -9.17 -16.81
C GLY A 178 12.85 -9.41 -17.70
N VAL A 179 13.08 -9.37 -19.02
CA VAL A 179 12.01 -9.45 -20.04
C VAL A 179 11.39 -10.86 -20.12
N ASP A 180 12.17 -11.89 -19.79
CA ASP A 180 11.82 -13.30 -20.03
C ASP A 180 11.29 -14.05 -18.79
N HIS A 181 11.08 -13.36 -17.66
CA HIS A 181 10.55 -13.99 -16.45
C HIS A 181 9.04 -14.30 -16.61
N GLU A 182 8.61 -15.47 -16.13
CA GLU A 182 7.26 -16.03 -16.30
C GLU A 182 6.14 -15.09 -15.80
N ASP A 183 6.37 -14.39 -14.67
CA ASP A 183 5.52 -13.29 -14.18
C ASP A 183 5.35 -12.14 -15.19
N THR A 184 6.40 -11.78 -15.95
CA THR A 184 6.33 -10.73 -16.98
C THR A 184 5.44 -11.18 -18.16
N LEU A 185 5.43 -12.49 -18.45
CA LEU A 185 4.69 -13.09 -19.57
C LEU A 185 3.20 -13.28 -19.27
N TRP A 186 2.85 -13.79 -18.07
CA TRP A 186 1.43 -13.96 -17.66
C TRP A 186 0.64 -12.63 -17.73
N HIS A 187 1.30 -11.51 -17.43
CA HIS A 187 0.67 -10.19 -17.46
C HIS A 187 0.41 -9.64 -18.88
N THR A 188 1.27 -9.93 -19.86
CA THR A 188 1.07 -9.48 -21.25
C THR A 188 -0.11 -10.16 -21.94
N VAL A 189 -0.36 -11.44 -21.63
CA VAL A 189 -1.48 -12.18 -22.22
C VAL A 189 -2.81 -11.71 -21.64
N ALA A 190 -2.89 -11.45 -20.33
CA ALA A 190 -4.09 -10.94 -19.67
C ALA A 190 -4.48 -9.52 -20.13
N GLU A 191 -3.51 -8.63 -20.37
CA GLU A 191 -3.77 -7.30 -20.96
C GLU A 191 -4.32 -7.40 -22.40
N LEU A 192 -3.85 -8.36 -23.20
CA LEU A 192 -4.29 -8.54 -24.60
C LEU A 192 -5.62 -9.29 -24.75
N THR A 193 -5.98 -10.17 -23.82
CA THR A 193 -7.23 -10.94 -23.90
C THR A 193 -8.45 -10.19 -23.36
N ASN A 194 -8.26 -9.20 -22.49
CA ASN A 194 -9.35 -8.47 -21.80
C ASN A 194 -9.53 -7.00 -22.20
N MET A 195 -8.73 -6.45 -23.13
CA MET A 195 -9.04 -5.14 -23.72
C MET A 195 -10.11 -5.31 -24.81
N PRO A 196 -11.25 -4.58 -24.74
CA PRO A 196 -12.20 -4.55 -25.84
C PRO A 196 -11.46 -4.03 -27.07
N ARG A 197 -11.52 -4.78 -28.18
CA ARG A 197 -11.03 -4.32 -29.48
C ARG A 197 -11.78 -3.05 -29.82
N GLU A 198 -11.13 -1.89 -29.68
CA GLU A 198 -11.75 -0.62 -30.04
C GLU A 198 -12.13 -0.63 -31.52
N VAL A 199 -13.32 -0.07 -31.73
CA VAL A 199 -14.00 0.16 -32.99
C VAL A 199 -13.11 1.05 -33.88
N VAL A 200 -12.93 0.58 -35.13
CA VAL A 200 -12.35 1.34 -36.25
C VAL A 200 -13.21 2.54 -36.61
#